data_AF-A0A9E3W9G3-F1
#
_entry.id   AF-A0A9E3W9G3-F1
#
_cell.length_a   1.000
_cell.length_b   1.000
_cell.length_c   1.000
_cell.angle_alpha   90.00
_cell.angle_beta   90.00
_cell.angle_gamma   90.00
#
_symmetry.space_group_name_H-M   'P 1'
#
loop_
_entity.id
_entity.type
_entity.pdbx_description
1 polymer ?
#
loop_
_entity_poly.entity_id
_entity_poly.type
_entity_poly.pdbx_seq_one_letter_code
_entity_poly.pdbx_strand_id
1 'polypeptide(L)'
;MADFTALEAIATEVIETFEIKGPPVPIESMLQRPKEGMWEELDITKLSGGFLSVKDPYSPRMSLTRLLARHIIGSDWGRARRMNEIVKTEEAIHAFARMLIMPSNMIRALSLSARNPTAMSLHFEVPEDDARQRLVELSGQL
;
A
#
# COMPACT_ATOMS: atom_id res chain seq x y z
N MET A 1 12.62 15.38 -1.88
CA MET A 1 11.69 14.79 -0.89
C MET A 1 10.45 14.41 -1.66
N ALA A 2 9.98 13.16 -1.58
CA ALA A 2 8.79 12.74 -2.33
C ALA A 2 7.57 13.51 -1.81
N ASP A 3 6.63 13.86 -2.71
CA ASP A 3 5.37 14.49 -2.32
C ASP A 3 4.43 13.42 -1.75
N PHE A 4 4.57 13.17 -0.44
CA PHE A 4 3.78 12.15 0.26
C PHE A 4 2.28 12.50 0.32
N THR A 5 1.91 13.78 0.22
CA THR A 5 0.50 14.18 0.14
C THR A 5 -0.10 13.77 -1.21
N ALA A 6 0.62 13.99 -2.30
CA ALA A 6 0.19 13.52 -3.62
C ALA A 6 0.09 11.99 -3.68
N LEU A 7 1.05 11.27 -3.10
CA LEU A 7 1.01 9.81 -3.04
C LEU A 7 -0.16 9.28 -2.20
N GLU A 8 -0.48 9.95 -1.09
CA GLU A 8 -1.64 9.62 -0.27
C GLU A 8 -2.96 9.81 -1.02
N ALA A 9 -3.09 10.90 -1.79
CA ALA A 9 -4.27 11.16 -2.61
C ALA A 9 -4.44 10.06 -3.68
N ILE A 10 -3.35 9.66 -4.33
CA ILE A 10 -3.38 8.57 -5.32
C ILE A 10 -3.70 7.23 -4.66
N ALA A 11 -3.14 6.94 -3.48
CA ALA A 11 -3.48 5.72 -2.75
C ALA A 11 -4.97 5.69 -2.39
N THR A 12 -5.51 6.82 -1.95
CA THR A 12 -6.95 6.97 -1.65
C THR A 12 -7.80 6.74 -2.90
N GLU A 13 -7.42 7.33 -4.04
CA GLU A 13 -8.11 7.12 -5.33
C GLU A 13 -8.14 5.63 -5.71
N VAL A 14 -7.03 4.91 -5.56
CA VAL A 14 -6.98 3.46 -5.82
C VAL A 14 -7.95 2.72 -4.91
N ILE A 15 -7.94 3.03 -3.60
CA ILE A 15 -8.81 2.38 -2.61
C ILE A 15 -10.29 2.61 -2.91
N GLU A 16 -10.66 3.84 -3.30
CA GLU A 16 -12.02 4.19 -3.68
C GLU A 16 -12.45 3.53 -4.99
N THR A 17 -11.56 3.47 -5.98
CA THR A 17 -11.82 2.83 -7.29
C THR A 17 -12.11 1.32 -7.14
N PHE A 18 -11.51 0.69 -6.13
CA PHE A 18 -11.79 -0.71 -5.78
C PHE A 18 -12.92 -0.87 -4.76
N GLU A 19 -13.57 0.23 -4.35
CA GLU A 19 -14.68 0.26 -3.40
C GLU A 19 -14.34 -0.39 -2.04
N ILE A 20 -13.08 -0.27 -1.61
CA ILE A 20 -12.60 -0.89 -0.37
C ILE A 20 -13.02 -0.04 0.82
N LYS A 21 -13.92 -0.58 1.64
CA LYS A 21 -14.57 0.16 2.75
C LYS A 21 -13.85 0.06 4.09
N GLY A 22 -12.90 -0.86 4.21
CA GLY A 22 -12.15 -1.09 5.45
C GLY A 22 -11.10 -2.18 5.28
N PRO A 23 -10.26 -2.38 6.29
CA PRO A 23 -9.24 -3.41 6.25
C PRO A 23 -9.81 -4.82 6.51
N PRO A 24 -9.10 -5.87 6.08
CA PRO A 24 -7.82 -5.82 5.37
C PRO A 24 -7.99 -5.46 3.88
N VAL A 25 -7.05 -4.67 3.34
CA VAL A 25 -7.06 -4.23 1.92
C VAL A 25 -6.74 -5.43 1.00
N PRO A 26 -7.57 -5.80 0.01
CA PRO A 26 -7.43 -7.04 -0.75
C PRO A 26 -6.34 -7.00 -1.85
N ILE A 27 -5.07 -6.87 -1.46
CA ILE A 27 -3.91 -6.67 -2.35
C ILE A 27 -3.80 -7.72 -3.46
N GLU A 28 -3.98 -9.00 -3.13
CA GLU A 28 -3.90 -10.11 -4.09
C GLU A 28 -4.95 -9.97 -5.19
N SER A 29 -6.19 -9.66 -4.78
CA SER A 29 -7.29 -9.46 -5.72
C SER A 29 -7.09 -8.21 -6.57
N MET A 30 -6.50 -7.15 -6.02
CA MET A 30 -6.15 -5.95 -6.78
C MET A 30 -5.10 -6.24 -7.86
N LEU A 31 -4.04 -7.00 -7.52
CA LEU A 31 -3.01 -7.43 -8.47
C LEU A 31 -3.57 -8.30 -9.60
N GLN A 32 -4.42 -9.27 -9.25
CA GLN A 32 -4.99 -10.21 -10.21
C GLN A 32 -6.16 -9.64 -11.01
N ARG A 33 -6.88 -8.64 -10.50
CA ARG A 33 -8.09 -8.10 -11.14
C ARG A 33 -8.05 -6.57 -11.12
N PRO A 34 -7.09 -5.95 -11.83
CA PRO A 34 -7.09 -4.51 -12.03
C PRO A 34 -8.41 -4.05 -12.64
N LYS A 35 -8.83 -2.82 -12.31
CA LYS A 35 -9.93 -2.18 -13.06
C LYS A 35 -9.43 -1.77 -14.44
N GLU A 36 -10.39 -1.54 -15.35
CA GLU A 36 -10.09 -1.18 -16.73
C GLU A 36 -9.16 0.03 -16.82
N GLY A 37 -8.11 -0.09 -17.64
CA GLY A 37 -7.14 0.99 -17.86
C GLY A 37 -6.16 1.25 -16.72
N MET A 38 -6.06 0.37 -15.71
CA MET A 38 -5.10 0.51 -14.60
C MET A 38 -3.72 -0.11 -14.90
N TRP A 39 -3.41 -1.28 -14.32
CA TRP A 39 -2.20 -2.06 -14.60
C TRP A 39 -2.56 -3.39 -15.26
N GLU A 40 -1.55 -4.11 -15.75
CA GLU A 40 -1.74 -5.46 -16.28
C GLU A 40 -2.00 -6.47 -15.17
N GLU A 41 -2.93 -7.40 -15.41
CA GLU A 41 -3.20 -8.51 -14.50
C GLU A 41 -1.94 -9.32 -14.22
N LEU A 42 -1.68 -9.57 -12.94
CA LEU A 42 -0.52 -10.34 -12.51
C LEU A 42 -0.92 -11.73 -12.02
N ASP A 43 -0.35 -12.74 -12.65
CA ASP A 43 -0.43 -14.12 -12.17
C ASP A 43 0.52 -14.37 -11.00
N ILE A 44 0.01 -14.21 -9.79
CA ILE A 44 0.79 -14.39 -8.54
C ILE A 44 1.33 -15.82 -8.36
N THR A 45 0.77 -16.82 -9.05
CA THR A 45 1.26 -18.21 -8.96
C THR A 45 2.63 -18.41 -9.60
N LYS A 46 3.04 -17.45 -10.45
CA LYS A 46 4.34 -17.43 -11.13
C LYS A 46 5.41 -16.66 -10.35
N LEU A 47 5.09 -16.11 -9.18
CA LEU A 47 6.08 -15.42 -8.35
C LEU A 47 7.04 -16.45 -7.74
N SER A 48 8.34 -16.22 -7.91
CA SER A 48 9.37 -17.11 -7.36
C SER A 48 9.44 -16.99 -5.83
N GLY A 49 9.71 -18.10 -5.14
CA GLY A 49 9.75 -18.15 -3.67
C GLY A 49 10.75 -17.20 -3.00
N GLY A 50 11.78 -16.73 -3.73
CA GLY A 50 12.74 -15.75 -3.22
C GLY A 50 12.19 -14.32 -3.09
N PHE A 51 11.00 -14.04 -3.61
CA PHE A 51 10.34 -12.73 -3.53
C PHE A 51 9.70 -12.45 -2.15
N LEU A 52 9.31 -13.51 -1.43
CA LEU A 52 8.56 -13.39 -0.19
C LEU A 52 9.51 -13.44 1.01
N SER A 53 9.50 -12.36 1.81
CA SER A 53 10.16 -12.37 3.12
C SER A 53 9.38 -13.26 4.08
N VAL A 54 10.07 -14.08 4.88
CA VAL A 54 9.48 -15.00 5.87
C VAL A 54 9.79 -14.61 7.33
N LYS A 55 10.23 -13.36 7.55
CA LYS A 55 10.60 -12.89 8.90
C LYS A 55 9.40 -12.68 9.83
N ASP A 56 8.24 -12.37 9.27
CA ASP A 56 7.00 -12.07 9.98
C ASP A 56 5.82 -12.69 9.20
N PRO A 57 4.74 -13.17 9.86
CA PRO A 57 3.59 -13.76 9.18
C PRO A 57 2.95 -12.88 8.10
N TYR A 58 3.01 -11.56 8.26
CA TYR A 58 2.48 -10.57 7.32
C TYR A 58 3.53 -10.05 6.31
N SER A 59 4.79 -10.50 6.42
CA SER A 59 5.86 -10.13 5.46
C SER A 59 5.52 -10.47 4.00
N PRO A 60 4.94 -11.65 3.67
CA PRO A 60 4.58 -11.98 2.28
C PRO A 60 3.58 -10.99 1.70
N ARG A 61 2.58 -10.60 2.49
CA ARG A 61 1.54 -9.64 2.10
C ARG A 61 2.14 -8.27 1.80
N MET A 62 3.04 -7.79 2.66
CA MET A 62 3.73 -6.52 2.40
C MET A 62 4.67 -6.59 1.18
N SER A 63 5.27 -7.75 0.89
CA SER A 63 5.98 -7.97 -0.39
C SER A 63 5.04 -7.82 -1.59
N LEU A 64 3.84 -8.41 -1.55
CA LEU A 64 2.85 -8.23 -2.61
C LEU A 64 2.38 -6.78 -2.72
N THR A 65 2.21 -6.07 -1.62
CA THR A 65 1.87 -4.64 -1.64
C THR A 65 2.96 -3.81 -2.34
N ARG A 66 4.23 -4.13 -2.07
CA ARG A 66 5.37 -3.50 -2.77
C ARG A 66 5.41 -3.84 -4.26
N LEU A 67 4.94 -5.03 -4.65
CA LEU A 67 4.79 -5.39 -6.07
C LEU A 67 3.69 -4.56 -6.72
N LEU A 68 2.51 -4.51 -6.08
CA LEU A 68 1.38 -3.70 -6.53
C LEU A 68 1.79 -2.23 -6.71
N ALA A 69 2.47 -1.65 -5.72
CA ALA A 69 3.01 -0.29 -5.81
C ALA A 69 3.84 -0.08 -7.08
N ARG A 70 4.76 -1.00 -7.40
CA ARG A 70 5.59 -0.93 -8.61
C ARG A 70 4.78 -1.04 -9.90
N HIS A 71 3.82 -1.96 -9.95
CA HIS A 71 2.93 -2.11 -11.10
C HIS A 71 2.10 -0.85 -11.33
N ILE A 72 1.55 -0.27 -10.28
CA ILE A 72 0.83 1.01 -10.35
C ILE A 72 1.76 2.08 -10.92
N ILE A 73 2.93 2.31 -10.32
CA ILE A 73 3.88 3.36 -10.73
C ILE A 73 4.34 3.18 -12.19
N GLY A 74 4.58 1.93 -12.62
CA GLY A 74 5.07 1.61 -13.96
C GLY A 74 4.02 1.56 -15.06
N SER A 75 2.74 1.46 -14.69
CA SER A 75 1.61 1.39 -15.63
C SER A 75 1.32 2.72 -16.34
N ASP A 76 0.57 2.67 -17.44
CA ASP A 76 0.06 3.88 -18.09
C ASP A 76 -0.85 4.69 -17.17
N TRP A 77 -1.61 4.03 -16.30
CA TRP A 77 -2.44 4.69 -15.30
C TRP A 77 -1.61 5.50 -14.29
N GLY A 78 -0.49 4.93 -13.82
CA GLY A 78 0.45 5.63 -12.93
C GLY A 78 1.19 6.76 -13.64
N ARG A 79 1.60 6.54 -14.91
CA ARG A 79 2.21 7.59 -15.75
C ARG A 79 1.27 8.78 -15.97
N ALA A 80 -0.02 8.52 -16.21
CA ALA A 80 -1.02 9.58 -16.35
C ALA A 80 -1.15 10.45 -15.08
N ARG A 81 -0.85 9.88 -13.92
CA ARG A 81 -0.79 10.57 -12.60
C ARG A 81 0.61 11.07 -12.24
N ARG A 82 1.55 11.02 -13.19
CA ARG A 82 2.96 11.42 -13.00
C ARG A 82 3.65 10.73 -11.83
N MET A 83 3.25 9.51 -11.51
CA MET A 83 3.84 8.77 -10.37
C MET A 83 5.33 8.50 -10.56
N ASN A 84 5.77 8.34 -11.80
CA ASN A 84 7.17 8.24 -12.18
C ASN A 84 7.97 9.52 -11.89
N GLU A 85 7.32 10.68 -11.75
CA GLU A 85 7.95 11.96 -11.35
C GLU A 85 7.99 12.11 -9.82
N ILE A 86 6.99 11.56 -9.12
CA ILE A 86 6.85 11.66 -7.66
C ILE A 86 7.71 10.60 -6.95
N VAL A 87 7.69 9.36 -7.45
CA VAL A 87 8.37 8.20 -6.85
C VAL A 87 9.73 7.99 -7.52
N LYS A 88 10.77 8.57 -6.91
CA LYS A 88 12.15 8.51 -7.43
C LYS A 88 13.07 7.57 -6.65
N THR A 89 12.64 7.08 -5.49
CA THR A 89 13.48 6.30 -4.58
C THR A 89 12.75 5.05 -4.11
N GLU A 90 13.53 4.05 -3.68
CA GLU A 90 12.99 2.83 -3.08
C GLU A 90 12.19 3.14 -1.80
N GLU A 91 12.64 4.13 -1.02
CA GLU A 91 11.93 4.62 0.15
C GLU A 91 10.52 5.16 -0.20
N ALA A 92 10.40 5.89 -1.32
CA ALA A 92 9.11 6.38 -1.79
C ALA A 92 8.18 5.23 -2.25
N ILE A 93 8.73 4.16 -2.83
CA ILE A 93 7.96 2.94 -3.15
C ILE A 93 7.46 2.28 -1.87
N HIS A 94 8.31 2.18 -0.84
CA HIS A 94 7.93 1.61 0.45
C HIS A 94 6.84 2.44 1.16
N ALA A 95 6.97 3.76 1.14
CA ALA A 95 5.95 4.67 1.68
C ALA A 95 4.62 4.51 0.93
N PHE A 96 4.64 4.52 -0.41
CA PHE A 96 3.43 4.34 -1.21
C PHE A 96 2.78 2.96 -0.98
N ALA A 97 3.58 1.90 -0.84
CA ALA A 97 3.06 0.58 -0.47
C ALA A 97 2.34 0.62 0.89
N ARG A 98 2.90 1.27 1.92
CA ARG A 98 2.22 1.43 3.21
C ARG A 98 0.93 2.24 3.08
N MET A 99 0.91 3.28 2.24
CA MET A 99 -0.30 4.07 1.97
C MET A 99 -1.41 3.24 1.31
N LEU A 100 -1.07 2.31 0.42
CA LEU A 100 -2.04 1.42 -0.22
C LEU A 100 -2.67 0.43 0.77
N ILE A 101 -1.86 -0.23 1.60
CA ILE A 101 -2.39 -1.25 2.53
C ILE A 101 -2.94 -0.65 3.84
N MET A 102 -2.48 0.53 4.23
CA MET A 102 -2.91 1.28 5.40
C MET A 102 -3.22 2.75 5.04
N PRO A 103 -4.28 3.01 4.28
CA PRO A 103 -4.62 4.36 3.84
C PRO A 103 -5.05 5.23 5.02
N SER A 104 -4.69 6.51 4.98
CA SER A 104 -4.85 7.42 6.12
C SER A 104 -6.32 7.58 6.53
N ASN A 105 -7.27 7.58 5.59
CA ASN A 105 -8.70 7.64 5.87
C ASN A 105 -9.17 6.46 6.75
N MET A 106 -8.69 5.24 6.50
CA MET A 106 -9.02 4.06 7.31
C MET A 106 -8.37 4.12 8.69
N ILE A 107 -7.11 4.56 8.78
CA ILE A 107 -6.43 4.75 10.08
C ILE A 107 -7.17 5.79 10.92
N ARG A 108 -7.63 6.88 10.29
CA ARG A 108 -8.40 7.94 10.97
C ARG A 108 -9.74 7.44 11.50
N ALA A 109 -10.37 6.49 10.81
CA ALA A 109 -11.60 5.87 11.27
C ALA A 109 -11.40 4.96 12.50
N LEU A 110 -10.16 4.56 12.81
CA LEU A 110 -9.86 3.82 14.04
C LEU A 110 -9.96 4.71 15.28
N SER A 111 -10.36 4.09 16.39
CA SER A 111 -10.26 4.70 17.72
C SER A 111 -8.81 5.04 18.07
N LEU A 112 -8.59 6.05 18.92
CA LEU A 112 -7.24 6.47 19.33
C LEU A 112 -6.44 5.31 19.96
N SER A 113 -7.08 4.45 20.74
CA SER A 113 -6.42 3.29 21.35
C SER A 113 -5.99 2.23 20.33
N ALA A 114 -6.64 2.17 19.16
CA ALA A 114 -6.27 1.27 18.06
C ALA A 114 -5.18 1.85 17.13
N ARG A 115 -4.79 3.12 17.30
CA ARG A 115 -3.71 3.78 16.53
C ARG A 115 -2.33 3.53 17.17
N ASN A 116 -2.00 2.27 17.37
CA ASN A 116 -0.68 1.82 17.83
C ASN A 116 -0.16 0.70 16.91
N PRO A 117 1.16 0.48 16.83
CA PRO A 117 1.74 -0.46 15.87
C PRO A 117 1.16 -1.87 15.96
N THR A 118 1.00 -2.41 17.17
CA THR A 118 0.50 -3.77 17.38
C THR A 118 -0.96 -3.92 16.94
N ALA A 119 -1.84 -2.98 17.33
CA ALA A 119 -3.24 -3.00 16.90
C ALA A 119 -3.37 -2.80 15.38
N MET A 120 -2.60 -1.89 14.79
CA MET A 120 -2.60 -1.66 13.35
C MET A 120 -2.08 -2.86 12.56
N SER A 121 -1.03 -3.52 13.04
CA SER A 121 -0.51 -4.76 12.45
C SER A 121 -1.59 -5.82 12.34
N LEU A 122 -2.37 -6.02 13.41
CA LEU A 122 -3.48 -6.97 13.43
C LEU A 122 -4.65 -6.52 12.54
N HIS A 123 -5.01 -5.24 12.56
CA HIS A 123 -6.15 -4.73 11.80
C HIS A 123 -5.91 -4.75 10.28
N PHE A 124 -4.72 -4.34 9.84
CA PHE A 124 -4.38 -4.21 8.41
C PHE A 124 -3.60 -5.41 7.87
N GLU A 125 -3.24 -6.36 8.72
CA GLU A 125 -2.45 -7.55 8.39
C GLU A 125 -1.09 -7.17 7.77
N VAL A 126 -0.32 -6.35 8.49
CA VAL A 126 1.01 -5.89 8.07
C VAL A 126 2.05 -6.13 9.17
N PRO A 127 3.34 -6.22 8.85
CA PRO A 127 4.38 -6.25 9.88
C PRO A 127 4.31 -5.05 10.82
N GLU A 128 4.58 -5.24 12.11
CA GLU A 128 4.49 -4.17 13.12
C GLU A 128 5.43 -2.99 12.79
N ASP A 129 6.60 -3.25 12.20
CA ASP A 129 7.54 -2.20 11.79
C ASP A 129 6.97 -1.29 10.69
N ASP A 130 6.24 -1.85 9.73
CA ASP A 130 5.55 -1.06 8.69
C ASP A 130 4.40 -0.25 9.30
N ALA A 131 3.64 -0.82 10.24
CA ALA A 131 2.61 -0.11 10.97
C ALA A 131 3.18 1.06 11.80
N ARG A 132 4.32 0.85 12.47
CA ARG A 132 5.06 1.88 13.20
C ARG A 132 5.50 3.00 12.28
N GLN A 133 6.10 2.67 11.14
CA GLN A 133 6.55 3.66 10.17
C GLN A 133 5.36 4.46 9.61
N ARG A 134 4.22 3.80 9.39
CA ARG A 134 3.01 4.45 8.92
C ARG A 134 2.46 5.48 9.92
N LEU A 135 2.49 5.17 11.21
CA LEU A 135 2.11 6.12 12.26
C LEU A 135 3.05 7.33 12.30
N VAL A 136 4.36 7.12 12.10
CA VAL A 136 5.34 8.21 12.01
C VAL A 136 5.03 9.14 10.83
N GLU A 137 4.76 8.58 9.65
CA GLU A 137 4.39 9.34 8.44
C GLU A 137 3.15 10.22 8.66
N LEU A 138 2.22 9.76 9.49
CA LEU A 138 0.96 10.44 9.77
C LEU A 138 0.97 11.27 11.05
N SER A 139 2.07 11.31 11.81
CA SER A 139 2.15 11.94 13.14
C SER A 139 1.82 13.44 13.15
N GLY A 140 2.01 14.15 12.02
CA GLY A 140 1.60 15.55 11.86
C GLY A 140 0.16 15.74 11.37
N GLN A 141 -0.59 14.66 11.20
CA GLN A 141 -1.91 14.68 10.59
C GLN A 141 -2.98 13.94 11.41
N LEU A 142 -2.63 13.04 12.35
CA LEU A 142 -3.57 12.18 13.10
C LEU A 142 -4.19 12.82 14.34
#